data_AF-A0A5C6CRZ4-F1
#
_entry.id   AF-A0A5C6CRZ4-F1
#
_cell.length_a   1.000
_cell.length_b   1.000
_cell.length_c   1.000
_cell.angle_alpha   90.00
_cell.angle_beta   90.00
_cell.angle_gamma   90.00
#
_symmetry.space_group_name_H-M   'P 1'
#
loop_
_entity.id
_entity.type
_entity.pdbx_description
1 polymer ?
#
loop_
_entity_poly.entity_id
_entity_poly.type
_entity_poly.pdbx_seq_one_letter_code
_entity_poly.pdbx_strand_id
1 'polypeptide(L)'
;MKTPIELTFDVLANSRNESANEVLLAGFEQKSGPLYLGALKTILARRSKETHSAVIKRWHDFDEEEREFVIEARGRISGALRDALLTDDSVLFGNACQIIELMAEYDLVPNLLTLAEHTSSPHAADAAALVQRLTANLSDLLQSPAIGNNNGDPQVFRKSVLDGLKRSLDRFRYHKRTEILDAFCLICGPDDYLLLTILDDPHHPCFKGICQVLASSDYPTIHNLLADLLQSEKAPATILSIISHRTDREFICQLLGLFDQERTAAFSRNLKRLRSFSWLNAPTHRLSGFEEQDQLRAVQLLSASGVSSDTKLDAIEELVINGEPAGRATACDALAEFSGDHANHLILQAVYDTAPQVQAAATRQLRDRHIPGTMPLLSDLLDSKHEEVRCSAREALAEFSFENFVKTYDGLSEEARQTTGNLVQRVDEEYLPMLKEEFTSPGVKRRLRAIEIALLLEVVPFVVDNLIALLTDNDHIVRTAAAEALRYWPVPEVQAALESAAHDRSAAVQNAARSSLTVFASYEPTNSTGFAEVQQ
;
A
#
# COMPACT_ATOMS: atom_id res chain seq x y z
N MET A 1 45.14 47.12 -8.17
CA MET A 1 46.61 46.87 -8.15
C MET A 1 46.87 45.96 -6.96
N LYS A 2 47.56 44.83 -7.17
CA LYS A 2 47.91 43.94 -6.05
C LYS A 2 48.85 44.67 -5.08
N THR A 3 48.65 44.47 -3.77
CA THR A 3 49.54 45.03 -2.75
C THR A 3 50.92 44.34 -2.78
N PRO A 4 52.00 44.96 -2.27
CA PRO A 4 53.33 44.32 -2.22
C PRO A 4 53.34 42.97 -1.48
N ILE A 5 52.49 42.84 -0.46
CA ILE A 5 52.32 41.61 0.32
C ILE A 5 51.59 40.52 -0.49
N GLU A 6 50.56 40.88 -1.28
CA GLU A 6 49.90 39.95 -2.20
C GLU A 6 50.86 39.46 -3.29
N LEU A 7 51.68 40.35 -3.87
CA LEU A 7 52.71 39.98 -4.84
C LEU A 7 53.74 39.02 -4.24
N THR A 8 54.08 39.19 -2.96
CA THR A 8 55.00 38.30 -2.25
C THR A 8 54.40 36.90 -2.13
N PHE A 9 53.14 36.78 -1.71
CA PHE A 9 52.46 35.49 -1.62
C PHE A 9 52.24 34.83 -2.98
N ASP A 10 51.94 35.59 -4.04
CA ASP A 10 51.87 35.05 -5.41
C ASP A 10 53.19 34.42 -5.86
N VAL A 11 54.33 35.06 -5.54
CA VAL A 11 55.66 34.53 -5.85
C VAL A 11 55.95 33.27 -5.02
N LEU A 12 55.61 33.29 -3.73
CA LEU A 12 55.79 32.14 -2.85
C LEU A 12 54.91 30.96 -3.26
N ALA A 13 53.67 31.18 -3.73
CA ALA A 13 52.78 30.13 -4.20
C ALA A 13 53.39 29.34 -5.39
N ASN A 14 54.06 30.06 -6.31
CA ASN A 14 54.60 29.49 -7.55
C ASN A 14 56.07 29.06 -7.45
N SER A 15 56.75 29.37 -6.34
CA SER A 15 58.17 29.05 -6.15
C SER A 15 58.41 27.54 -6.02
N ARG A 16 59.41 27.02 -6.72
CA ARG A 16 59.88 25.63 -6.56
C ARG A 16 60.84 25.44 -5.38
N ASN A 17 61.24 26.52 -4.72
CA ASN A 17 62.17 26.46 -3.59
C ASN A 17 61.46 25.95 -2.33
N GLU A 18 62.02 24.93 -1.68
CA GLU A 18 61.50 24.37 -0.43
C GLU A 18 61.64 25.32 0.75
N SER A 19 62.64 26.22 0.75
CA SER A 19 62.78 27.25 1.79
C SER A 19 61.59 28.23 1.85
N ALA A 20 60.77 28.29 0.79
CA ALA A 20 59.50 29.03 0.84
C ALA A 20 58.55 28.45 1.89
N ASN A 21 58.63 27.14 2.18
CA ASN A 21 57.81 26.49 3.20
C ASN A 21 58.12 27.02 4.60
N GLU A 22 59.40 27.21 4.94
CA GLU A 22 59.83 27.77 6.24
C GLU A 22 59.31 29.19 6.45
N VAL A 23 59.41 30.05 5.41
CA VAL A 23 58.91 31.42 5.44
C VAL A 23 57.40 31.45 5.62
N LEU A 24 56.68 30.57 4.93
CA LEU A 24 55.22 30.47 5.03
C LEU A 24 54.79 29.93 6.41
N LEU A 25 55.51 28.96 6.97
CA LEU A 25 55.25 28.46 8.33
C LEU A 25 55.44 29.57 9.38
N ALA A 26 56.51 30.36 9.28
CA ALA A 26 56.72 31.51 10.16
C ALA A 26 55.59 32.56 10.06
N GLY A 27 55.04 32.78 8.85
CA GLY A 27 53.87 33.62 8.65
C GLY A 27 52.59 33.02 9.28
N PHE A 28 52.42 31.70 9.18
CA PHE A 28 51.29 30.96 9.75
C PHE A 28 51.33 30.90 11.29
N GLU A 29 52.51 30.95 11.91
CA GLU A 29 52.69 30.98 13.37
C GLU A 29 52.16 32.26 14.04
N GLN A 30 51.93 33.36 13.30
CA GLN A 30 51.42 34.62 13.85
C GLN A 30 49.96 34.54 14.33
N LYS A 31 49.25 33.45 14.01
CA LYS A 31 47.88 33.08 14.44
C LYS A 31 46.75 34.04 14.05
N SER A 32 47.02 35.25 13.57
CA SER A 32 46.00 36.20 13.12
C SER A 32 46.58 37.28 12.19
N GLY A 33 45.71 37.96 11.44
CA GLY A 33 46.08 39.10 10.61
C GLY A 33 46.40 38.75 9.14
N PRO A 34 46.72 39.76 8.31
CA PRO A 34 46.84 39.61 6.86
C PRO A 34 48.03 38.73 6.42
N LEU A 35 49.11 38.71 7.21
CA LEU A 35 50.26 37.82 6.97
C LEU A 35 49.89 36.35 7.19
N TYR A 36 49.15 36.07 8.26
CA TYR A 36 48.65 34.75 8.58
C TYR A 36 47.69 34.22 7.51
N LEU A 37 46.67 35.01 7.12
CA LEU A 37 45.71 34.61 6.08
C LEU A 37 46.37 34.40 4.72
N GLY A 38 47.31 35.29 4.35
CA GLY A 38 48.11 35.13 3.13
C GLY A 38 48.97 33.88 3.16
N ALA A 39 49.59 33.57 4.31
CA ALA A 39 50.38 32.36 4.49
C ALA A 39 49.52 31.08 4.41
N LEU A 40 48.36 31.05 5.09
CA LEU A 40 47.43 29.92 5.06
C LEU A 40 46.96 29.60 3.63
N LYS A 41 46.47 30.60 2.89
CA LYS A 41 46.04 30.43 1.48
C LYS A 41 47.19 29.93 0.60
N THR A 42 48.39 30.46 0.80
CA THR A 42 49.58 30.08 0.01
C THR A 42 50.07 28.67 0.34
N ILE A 43 50.04 28.26 1.62
CA ILE A 43 50.34 26.90 2.06
C ILE A 43 49.38 25.91 1.39
N LEU A 44 48.08 26.21 1.43
CA LEU A 44 47.03 25.35 0.87
C LEU A 44 47.08 25.27 -0.67
N ALA A 45 47.53 26.33 -1.35
CA ALA A 45 47.75 26.33 -2.79
C ALA A 45 48.97 25.49 -3.22
N ARG A 46 49.99 25.39 -2.35
CA ARG A 46 51.22 24.61 -2.59
C ARG A 46 51.00 23.11 -2.35
N ARG A 47 51.85 22.27 -2.92
CA ARG A 47 51.87 20.82 -2.69
C ARG A 47 53.01 20.45 -1.74
N SER A 48 52.90 20.79 -0.45
CA SER A 48 53.89 20.42 0.55
C SER A 48 53.23 19.78 1.77
N LYS A 49 53.54 18.49 1.96
CA LYS A 49 52.97 17.67 3.04
C LYS A 49 53.29 18.23 4.42
N GLU A 50 54.52 18.68 4.64
CA GLU A 50 54.98 19.22 5.92
C GLU A 50 54.17 20.46 6.33
N THR A 51 53.98 21.39 5.40
CA THR A 51 53.19 22.60 5.67
C THR A 51 51.71 22.31 5.84
N HIS A 52 51.19 21.31 5.12
CA HIS A 52 49.80 20.86 5.29
C HIS A 52 49.59 20.18 6.63
N SER A 53 50.54 19.37 7.12
CA SER A 53 50.46 18.77 8.45
C SER A 53 50.44 19.82 9.56
N ALA A 54 51.20 20.91 9.42
CA ALA A 54 51.15 22.03 10.37
C ALA A 54 49.77 22.72 10.40
N VAL A 55 49.13 22.86 9.24
CA VAL A 55 47.75 23.38 9.12
C VAL A 55 46.75 22.42 9.78
N ILE A 56 46.81 21.12 9.46
CA ILE A 56 45.93 20.09 10.05
C ILE A 56 46.08 20.07 11.59
N LYS A 57 47.30 20.20 12.11
CA LYS A 57 47.54 20.21 13.56
C LYS A 57 46.79 21.32 14.30
N ARG A 58 46.51 22.44 13.63
CA ARG A 58 45.83 23.62 14.20
C ARG A 58 44.36 23.74 13.81
N TRP A 59 43.79 22.74 13.16
CA TRP A 59 42.39 22.75 12.73
C TRP A 59 41.39 23.14 13.82
N HIS A 60 41.59 22.66 15.05
CA HIS A 60 40.74 22.97 16.20
C HIS A 60 40.72 24.46 16.60
N ASP A 61 41.74 25.21 16.23
CA ASP A 61 41.84 26.66 16.48
C ASP A 61 41.13 27.49 15.40
N PHE A 62 40.70 26.88 14.28
CA PHE A 62 40.23 27.63 13.11
C PHE A 62 38.77 28.10 13.23
N ASP A 63 38.53 29.31 12.73
CA ASP A 63 37.20 29.88 12.51
C ASP A 63 36.53 29.37 11.21
N GLU A 64 35.30 29.81 10.93
CA GLU A 64 34.54 29.33 9.76
C GLU A 64 35.20 29.69 8.43
N GLU A 65 35.77 30.90 8.30
CA GLU A 65 36.42 31.37 7.06
C GLU A 65 37.72 30.60 6.80
N GLU A 66 38.52 30.36 7.84
CA GLU A 66 39.75 29.57 7.77
C GLU A 66 39.48 28.11 7.40
N ARG A 67 38.41 27.53 7.94
CA ARG A 67 37.98 26.16 7.60
C ARG A 67 37.55 26.06 6.14
N GLU A 68 36.88 27.06 5.60
CA GLU A 68 36.46 27.10 4.20
C GLU A 68 37.68 27.01 3.26
N PHE A 69 38.76 27.75 3.53
CA PHE A 69 39.98 27.66 2.71
C PHE A 69 40.59 26.25 2.70
N VAL A 70 40.57 25.54 3.83
CA VAL A 70 41.08 24.15 3.90
C VAL A 70 40.20 23.21 3.07
N ILE A 71 38.88 23.39 3.12
CA ILE A 71 37.92 22.60 2.33
C ILE A 71 38.12 22.86 0.83
N GLU A 72 38.34 24.11 0.41
CA GLU A 72 38.67 24.47 -0.98
C GLU A 72 39.99 23.83 -1.47
N ALA A 73 40.90 23.53 -0.54
CA ALA A 73 42.18 22.87 -0.83
C ALA A 73 42.08 21.34 -1.01
N ARG A 74 40.85 20.81 -1.14
CA ARG A 74 40.55 19.40 -1.42
C ARG A 74 41.45 18.78 -2.49
N GLY A 75 41.84 17.52 -2.25
CA GLY A 75 42.75 16.76 -3.11
C GLY A 75 44.24 17.13 -2.98
N ARG A 76 44.59 18.38 -2.60
CA ARG A 76 45.99 18.77 -2.37
C ARG A 76 46.49 18.31 -0.99
N ILE A 77 45.63 18.40 0.02
CA ILE A 77 45.95 18.04 1.41
C ILE A 77 45.78 16.56 1.72
N SER A 78 45.16 15.76 0.83
CA SER A 78 44.88 14.33 1.07
C SER A 78 46.15 13.51 1.36
N GLY A 79 47.30 13.92 0.81
CA GLY A 79 48.60 13.32 1.11
C GLY A 79 49.06 13.55 2.55
N ALA A 80 48.79 14.72 3.13
CA ALA A 80 49.12 15.04 4.52
C ALA A 80 48.09 14.46 5.50
N LEU A 81 46.81 14.39 5.11
CA LEU A 81 45.77 13.68 5.87
C LEU A 81 46.13 12.19 6.03
N ARG A 82 46.62 11.54 4.96
CA ARG A 82 47.10 10.15 5.03
C ARG A 82 48.23 9.99 6.03
N ASP A 83 49.21 10.88 6.02
CA ASP A 83 50.36 10.80 6.94
C ASP A 83 49.91 11.08 8.40
N ALA A 84 48.96 12.00 8.60
CA ALA A 84 48.35 12.30 9.90
C ALA A 84 47.61 11.08 10.49
N LEU A 85 46.94 10.26 9.66
CA LEU A 85 46.30 9.02 10.12
C LEU A 85 47.28 7.96 10.61
N LEU A 86 48.55 8.03 10.22
CA LEU A 86 49.60 7.08 10.62
C LEU A 86 50.42 7.56 11.83
N THR A 87 50.11 8.73 12.38
CA THR A 87 50.87 9.33 13.49
C THR A 87 50.30 8.90 14.84
N ASP A 88 51.14 8.79 15.88
CA ASP A 88 50.72 8.55 17.27
C ASP A 88 50.25 9.82 18.01
N ASP A 89 50.23 10.97 17.33
CA ASP A 89 49.79 12.27 17.86
C ASP A 89 48.26 12.35 17.80
N SER A 90 47.61 12.11 18.93
CA SER A 90 46.14 12.09 19.05
C SER A 90 45.48 13.38 18.60
N VAL A 91 46.13 14.55 18.75
CA VAL A 91 45.55 15.83 18.34
C VAL A 91 45.57 15.94 16.82
N LEU A 92 46.71 15.59 16.20
CA LEU A 92 46.85 15.59 14.76
C LEU A 92 45.89 14.57 14.11
N PHE A 93 45.80 13.37 14.68
CA PHE A 93 44.87 12.32 14.25
C PHE A 93 43.41 12.79 14.36
N GLY A 94 43.00 13.33 15.51
CA GLY A 94 41.62 13.79 15.73
C GLY A 94 41.22 14.90 14.77
N ASN A 95 42.11 15.86 14.51
CA ASN A 95 41.87 16.92 13.54
C ASN A 95 41.78 16.38 12.11
N ALA A 96 42.67 15.44 11.73
CA ALA A 96 42.60 14.80 10.42
C ALA A 96 41.27 14.06 10.22
N CYS A 97 40.79 13.34 11.22
CA CYS A 97 39.50 12.65 11.18
C CYS A 97 38.33 13.63 10.94
N GLN A 98 38.31 14.77 11.63
CA GLN A 98 37.28 15.80 11.44
C GLN A 98 37.31 16.39 10.02
N ILE A 99 38.51 16.67 9.49
CA ILE A 99 38.67 17.20 8.13
C ILE A 99 38.22 16.17 7.09
N ILE A 100 38.61 14.90 7.25
CA ILE A 100 38.22 13.80 6.36
C ILE A 100 36.70 13.64 6.32
N GLU A 101 36.05 13.71 7.48
CA GLU A 101 34.59 13.63 7.61
C GLU A 101 33.91 14.79 6.90
N LEU A 102 34.34 16.02 7.16
CA LEU A 102 33.77 17.24 6.59
C LEU A 102 33.93 17.30 5.06
N MET A 103 35.05 16.83 4.54
CA MET A 103 35.35 16.83 3.10
C MET A 103 34.81 15.60 2.37
N ALA A 104 34.27 14.61 3.10
CA ALA A 104 33.85 13.32 2.57
C ALA A 104 34.95 12.67 1.70
N GLU A 105 36.16 12.54 2.26
CA GLU A 105 37.33 11.97 1.58
C GLU A 105 37.29 10.42 1.60
N TYR A 106 36.43 9.83 0.76
CA TYR A 106 36.23 8.38 0.69
C TYR A 106 37.48 7.59 0.26
N ASP A 107 38.42 8.21 -0.46
CA ASP A 107 39.67 7.59 -0.90
C ASP A 107 40.59 7.18 0.27
N LEU A 108 40.38 7.74 1.46
CA LEU A 108 41.13 7.41 2.67
C LEU A 108 40.50 6.28 3.49
N VAL A 109 39.32 5.79 3.12
CA VAL A 109 38.66 4.67 3.83
C VAL A 109 39.54 3.41 3.90
N PRO A 110 40.27 2.98 2.85
CA PRO A 110 41.19 1.84 2.96
C PRO A 110 42.30 2.03 4.02
N ASN A 111 42.79 3.27 4.18
CA ASN A 111 43.77 3.60 5.22
C ASN A 111 43.15 3.50 6.61
N LEU A 112 41.94 4.04 6.78
CA LEU A 112 41.20 3.96 8.04
C LEU A 112 40.84 2.51 8.41
N LEU A 113 40.48 1.67 7.44
CA LEU A 113 40.21 0.25 7.66
C LEU A 113 41.45 -0.50 8.14
N THR A 114 42.60 -0.24 7.51
CA THR A 114 43.88 -0.84 7.94
C THR A 114 44.18 -0.45 9.40
N LEU A 115 43.96 0.81 9.78
CA LEU A 115 44.15 1.29 11.15
C LEU A 115 43.14 0.67 12.13
N ALA A 116 41.87 0.55 11.73
CA ALA A 116 40.80 -0.03 12.53
C ALA A 116 41.02 -1.54 12.82
N GLU A 117 41.65 -2.25 11.88
CA GLU A 117 42.04 -3.67 12.04
C GLU A 117 43.14 -3.87 13.09
N HIS A 118 44.00 -2.86 13.31
CA HIS A 118 45.09 -2.94 14.28
C HIS A 118 44.60 -2.70 15.71
N THR A 119 44.09 -3.75 16.36
CA THR A 119 43.52 -3.70 17.72
C THR A 119 44.43 -3.12 18.81
N SER A 120 45.75 -3.11 18.59
CA SER A 120 46.73 -2.54 19.52
C SER A 120 46.90 -1.02 19.39
N SER A 121 46.40 -0.41 18.31
CA SER A 121 46.49 1.03 18.11
C SER A 121 45.46 1.76 18.98
N PRO A 122 45.84 2.86 19.66
CA PRO A 122 44.88 3.69 20.42
C PRO A 122 43.82 4.30 19.51
N HIS A 123 44.12 4.50 18.23
CA HIS A 123 43.24 5.14 17.25
C HIS A 123 42.31 4.17 16.51
N ALA A 124 42.40 2.86 16.77
CA ALA A 124 41.65 1.85 16.02
C ALA A 124 40.12 1.99 16.18
N ALA A 125 39.65 2.35 17.38
CA ALA A 125 38.21 2.54 17.63
C ALA A 125 37.68 3.80 16.91
N ASP A 126 38.41 4.90 17.00
CA ASP A 126 38.05 6.17 16.34
C ASP A 126 38.05 6.03 14.81
N ALA A 127 39.03 5.30 14.27
CA ALA A 127 39.09 4.99 12.85
C ALA A 127 37.89 4.16 12.38
N ALA A 128 37.50 3.13 13.14
CA ALA A 128 36.32 2.32 12.84
C ALA A 128 35.02 3.16 12.86
N ALA A 129 34.87 4.01 13.87
CA ALA A 129 33.73 4.92 13.98
C ALA A 129 33.68 5.94 12.84
N LEU A 130 34.83 6.47 12.41
CA LEU A 130 34.90 7.37 11.26
C LEU A 130 34.52 6.66 9.95
N VAL A 131 34.96 5.42 9.75
CA VAL A 131 34.54 4.62 8.57
C VAL A 131 33.02 4.50 8.55
N GLN A 132 32.39 4.16 9.67
CA GLN A 132 30.93 4.06 9.77
C GLN A 132 30.23 5.38 9.40
N ARG A 133 30.67 6.52 9.96
CA ARG A 133 30.08 7.84 9.64
C ARG A 133 30.27 8.22 8.18
N LEU A 134 31.46 8.00 7.61
CA LEU A 134 31.70 8.22 6.18
C LEU A 134 30.79 7.36 5.32
N THR A 135 30.60 6.09 5.65
CA THR A 135 29.68 5.22 4.90
C THR A 135 28.22 5.60 5.05
N ALA A 136 27.80 6.11 6.20
CA ALA A 136 26.45 6.67 6.37
C ALA A 136 26.26 7.90 5.47
N ASN A 137 27.21 8.84 5.48
CA ASN A 137 27.17 10.00 4.58
C ASN A 137 27.15 9.60 3.09
N LEU A 138 27.91 8.56 2.73
CA LEU A 138 27.91 8.02 1.36
C LEU A 138 26.56 7.37 1.01
N SER A 139 25.95 6.65 1.95
CA SER A 139 24.62 6.07 1.77
C SER A 139 23.57 7.15 1.50
N ASP A 140 23.55 8.22 2.29
CA ASP A 140 22.60 9.33 2.11
C ASP A 140 22.81 10.02 0.75
N LEU A 141 24.07 10.15 0.33
CA LEU A 141 24.43 10.68 -0.97
C LEU A 141 23.93 9.80 -2.12
N LEU A 142 23.97 8.48 -1.98
CA LEU A 142 23.47 7.52 -2.97
C LEU A 142 21.94 7.55 -3.12
N GLN A 143 21.22 7.93 -2.07
CA GLN A 143 19.76 8.04 -2.08
C GLN A 143 19.26 9.42 -2.59
N SER A 144 20.11 10.44 -2.55
CA SER A 144 19.76 11.79 -2.99
C SER A 144 19.70 11.88 -4.52
N PRO A 145 18.68 12.56 -5.11
CA PRO A 145 18.62 12.78 -6.55
C PRO A 145 19.87 13.58 -6.97
N ALA A 146 20.55 13.11 -8.02
CA ALA A 146 21.86 13.61 -8.46
C ALA A 146 21.84 15.10 -8.82
N ILE A 147 21.95 15.97 -7.82
CA ILE A 147 22.29 17.38 -8.01
C ILE A 147 23.78 17.41 -8.27
N GLY A 148 24.17 17.95 -9.43
CA GLY A 148 25.53 17.92 -9.97
C GLY A 148 26.60 18.11 -8.91
N ASN A 149 27.14 16.98 -8.43
CA ASN A 149 28.17 16.99 -7.42
C ASN A 149 29.50 17.24 -8.12
N ASN A 150 30.17 18.35 -7.77
CA ASN A 150 31.55 18.63 -8.18
C ASN A 150 32.59 17.62 -7.63
N ASN A 151 32.13 16.61 -6.87
CA ASN A 151 32.94 15.75 -6.00
C ASN A 151 33.16 14.33 -6.54
N GLY A 152 32.78 14.03 -7.78
CA GLY A 152 32.92 12.70 -8.39
C GLY A 152 31.66 11.85 -8.31
N ASP A 153 31.64 10.71 -9.02
CA ASP A 153 30.49 9.81 -9.10
C ASP A 153 30.34 8.99 -7.79
N PRO A 154 29.24 9.16 -7.02
CA PRO A 154 28.98 8.41 -5.79
C PRO A 154 29.06 6.88 -5.96
N GLN A 155 28.72 6.35 -7.15
CA GLN A 155 28.80 4.91 -7.41
C GLN A 155 30.24 4.40 -7.49
N VAL A 156 31.18 5.24 -7.96
CA VAL A 156 32.61 4.89 -7.99
C VAL A 156 33.16 4.81 -6.56
N PHE A 157 32.82 5.78 -5.71
CA PHE A 157 33.19 5.73 -4.29
C PHE A 157 32.58 4.53 -3.59
N ARG A 158 31.28 4.26 -3.81
CA ARG A 158 30.60 3.08 -3.28
C ARG A 158 31.36 1.80 -3.60
N LYS A 159 31.75 1.60 -4.85
CA LYS A 159 32.49 0.41 -5.28
C LYS A 159 33.84 0.30 -4.56
N SER A 160 34.62 1.37 -4.53
CA SER A 160 35.94 1.40 -3.88
C SER A 160 35.85 1.10 -2.37
N VAL A 161 34.92 1.76 -1.68
CA VAL A 161 34.69 1.58 -0.25
C VAL A 161 34.18 0.17 0.07
N LEU A 162 33.22 -0.33 -0.72
CA LEU A 162 32.67 -1.67 -0.55
C LEU A 162 33.74 -2.76 -0.73
N ASP A 163 34.63 -2.62 -1.72
CA ASP A 163 35.75 -3.55 -1.91
C ASP A 163 36.73 -3.54 -0.74
N GLY A 164 36.96 -2.36 -0.14
CA GLY A 164 37.76 -2.21 1.08
C GLY A 164 37.11 -2.92 2.28
N LEU A 165 35.81 -2.69 2.50
CA LEU A 165 35.05 -3.31 3.59
C LEU A 165 35.05 -4.84 3.45
N LYS A 166 34.80 -5.37 2.26
CA LYS A 166 34.80 -6.83 2.00
C LYS A 166 36.12 -7.49 2.43
N ARG A 167 37.26 -6.89 2.08
CA ARG A 167 38.60 -7.39 2.49
C ARG A 167 38.80 -7.32 4.01
N SER A 168 38.22 -6.32 4.65
CA SER A 168 38.28 -6.19 6.12
C SER A 168 37.43 -7.26 6.80
N LEU A 169 36.25 -7.57 6.25
CA LEU A 169 35.36 -8.63 6.76
C LEU A 169 36.00 -10.01 6.76
N ASP A 170 36.87 -10.34 5.80
CA ASP A 170 37.64 -11.59 5.79
C ASP A 170 38.50 -11.75 7.08
N ARG A 171 38.90 -10.64 7.69
CA ARG A 171 39.73 -10.57 8.90
C ARG A 171 38.91 -10.30 10.17
N PHE A 172 37.59 -10.28 10.09
CA PHE A 172 36.69 -9.97 11.20
C PHE A 172 36.93 -10.82 12.45
N ARG A 173 37.34 -12.09 12.29
CA ARG A 173 37.71 -12.99 13.40
C ARG A 173 38.73 -12.38 14.36
N TYR A 174 39.64 -11.55 13.84
CA TYR A 174 40.75 -10.97 14.60
C TYR A 174 40.37 -9.65 15.26
N HIS A 175 39.82 -8.70 14.50
CA HIS A 175 39.57 -7.34 15.01
C HIS A 175 38.19 -7.16 15.66
N LYS A 176 37.18 -7.96 15.28
CA LYS A 176 35.82 -7.97 15.86
C LYS A 176 35.16 -6.58 15.97
N ARG A 177 35.45 -5.67 15.03
CA ARG A 177 34.88 -4.31 14.99
C ARG A 177 33.52 -4.32 14.31
N THR A 178 32.46 -4.11 15.08
CA THR A 178 31.07 -4.16 14.59
C THR A 178 30.72 -2.96 13.71
N GLU A 179 31.38 -1.83 13.91
CA GLU A 179 31.22 -0.61 13.11
C GLU A 179 31.50 -0.84 11.62
N ILE A 180 32.41 -1.79 11.31
CA ILE A 180 32.73 -2.20 9.94
C ILE A 180 31.60 -3.04 9.33
N LEU A 181 30.87 -3.81 10.15
CA LEU A 181 29.67 -4.54 9.71
C LEU A 181 28.52 -3.58 9.41
N ASP A 182 28.31 -2.58 10.27
CA ASP A 182 27.34 -1.50 10.05
C ASP A 182 27.64 -0.80 8.71
N ALA A 183 28.88 -0.35 8.54
CA ALA A 183 29.36 0.30 7.34
C ALA A 183 29.13 -0.55 6.08
N PHE A 184 29.38 -1.86 6.15
CA PHE A 184 29.12 -2.77 5.04
C PHE A 184 27.64 -2.88 4.70
N CYS A 185 26.77 -3.03 5.71
CA CYS A 185 25.32 -3.18 5.49
C CYS A 185 24.67 -1.91 4.94
N LEU A 186 25.24 -0.73 5.25
CA LEU A 186 24.73 0.55 4.76
C LEU A 186 24.90 0.75 3.24
N ILE A 187 25.93 0.15 2.64
CA ILE A 187 26.24 0.41 1.22
C ILE A 187 26.18 -0.84 0.34
N CYS A 188 26.02 -2.04 0.90
CA CYS A 188 25.85 -3.25 0.13
C CYS A 188 24.52 -3.25 -0.64
N GLY A 189 24.42 -4.05 -1.70
CA GLY A 189 23.19 -4.23 -2.46
C GLY A 189 22.52 -5.56 -2.14
N PRO A 190 21.23 -5.75 -2.52
CA PRO A 190 20.52 -7.00 -2.33
C PRO A 190 21.18 -8.19 -3.04
N ASP A 191 21.85 -7.93 -4.17
CA ASP A 191 22.55 -8.94 -4.98
C ASP A 191 24.02 -9.14 -4.57
N ASP A 192 24.47 -8.57 -3.45
CA ASP A 192 25.86 -8.71 -3.02
C ASP A 192 26.18 -10.16 -2.61
N TYR A 193 27.04 -10.80 -3.39
CA TYR A 193 27.41 -12.21 -3.18
C TYR A 193 27.99 -12.48 -1.78
N LEU A 194 28.79 -11.57 -1.22
CA LEU A 194 29.36 -11.77 0.10
C LEU A 194 28.26 -11.72 1.17
N LEU A 195 27.37 -10.73 1.09
CA LEU A 195 26.23 -10.64 2.02
C LEU A 195 25.41 -11.93 2.01
N LEU A 196 25.02 -12.40 0.81
CA LEU A 196 24.21 -13.62 0.67
C LEU A 196 24.96 -14.85 1.19
N THR A 197 26.26 -14.98 0.90
CA THR A 197 27.09 -16.08 1.42
C THR A 197 27.16 -16.07 2.95
N ILE A 198 27.30 -14.88 3.56
CA ILE A 198 27.32 -14.77 5.02
C ILE A 198 25.96 -15.19 5.59
N LEU A 199 24.85 -14.71 5.02
CA LEU A 199 23.50 -15.00 5.50
C LEU A 199 23.09 -16.48 5.34
N ASP A 200 23.71 -17.19 4.40
CA ASP A 200 23.49 -18.62 4.16
C ASP A 200 24.38 -19.54 5.04
N ASP A 201 25.46 -19.02 5.65
CA ASP A 201 26.35 -19.77 6.54
C ASP A 201 26.28 -19.28 8.01
N PRO A 202 25.52 -19.96 8.88
CA PRO A 202 25.45 -19.64 10.31
C PRO A 202 26.79 -19.71 11.07
N HIS A 203 27.79 -20.42 10.53
CA HIS A 203 29.12 -20.53 11.12
C HIS A 203 30.07 -19.42 10.66
N HIS A 204 29.63 -18.57 9.71
CA HIS A 204 30.43 -17.46 9.24
C HIS A 204 30.70 -16.47 10.39
N PRO A 205 31.94 -15.95 10.55
CA PRO A 205 32.31 -15.08 11.67
C PRO A 205 31.47 -13.81 11.78
N CYS A 206 31.09 -13.25 10.64
CA CYS A 206 30.28 -12.04 10.54
C CYS A 206 28.78 -12.31 10.69
N PHE A 207 28.32 -13.58 10.66
CA PHE A 207 26.89 -13.93 10.60
C PHE A 207 26.10 -13.26 11.72
N LYS A 208 26.51 -13.50 12.98
CA LYS A 208 25.80 -12.94 14.15
C LYS A 208 25.78 -11.43 14.14
N GLY A 209 26.89 -10.79 13.77
CA GLY A 209 27.00 -9.35 13.73
C GLY A 209 26.10 -8.75 12.65
N ILE A 210 26.16 -9.26 11.41
CA ILE A 210 25.29 -8.79 10.31
C ILE A 210 23.80 -8.99 10.66
N CYS A 211 23.43 -10.14 11.22
CA CYS A 211 22.05 -10.36 11.66
C CYS A 211 21.61 -9.35 12.73
N GLN A 212 22.49 -8.98 13.66
CA GLN A 212 22.20 -7.94 14.65
C GLN A 212 22.00 -6.57 14.00
N VAL A 213 22.91 -6.16 13.10
CA VAL A 213 22.79 -4.89 12.36
C VAL A 213 21.47 -4.82 11.61
N LEU A 214 21.14 -5.85 10.82
CA LEU A 214 19.91 -5.90 10.04
C LEU A 214 18.64 -5.97 10.90
N ALA A 215 18.72 -6.48 12.14
CA ALA A 215 17.58 -6.60 13.03
C ALA A 215 17.31 -5.34 13.87
N SER A 216 18.34 -4.56 14.22
CA SER A 216 18.22 -3.44 15.17
C SER A 216 18.52 -2.06 14.58
N SER A 217 18.98 -1.98 13.34
CA SER A 217 19.31 -0.69 12.76
C SER A 217 18.08 0.08 12.29
N ASP A 218 18.09 1.39 12.54
CA ASP A 218 17.05 2.35 12.15
C ASP A 218 17.42 3.15 10.88
N TYR A 219 18.51 2.80 10.19
CA TYR A 219 18.87 3.49 8.96
C TYR A 219 17.89 3.13 7.82
N PRO A 220 17.31 4.11 7.10
CA PRO A 220 16.37 3.85 5.99
C PRO A 220 16.93 2.94 4.91
N THR A 221 18.25 2.99 4.66
CA THR A 221 18.93 2.12 3.71
C THR A 221 18.85 0.65 4.07
N ILE A 222 18.86 0.32 5.36
CA ILE A 222 18.75 -1.06 5.82
C ILE A 222 17.30 -1.54 5.67
N HIS A 223 16.31 -0.69 5.94
CA HIS A 223 14.92 -1.02 5.65
C HIS A 223 14.69 -1.25 4.15
N ASN A 224 15.26 -0.40 3.28
CA ASN A 224 15.26 -0.57 1.83
C ASN A 224 15.91 -1.90 1.41
N LEU A 225 17.09 -2.21 1.97
CA LEU A 225 17.79 -3.46 1.69
C LEU A 225 16.95 -4.69 2.09
N LEU A 226 16.30 -4.67 3.25
CA LEU A 226 15.41 -5.76 3.69
C LEU A 226 14.20 -5.90 2.75
N ALA A 227 13.60 -4.79 2.33
CA ALA A 227 12.49 -4.78 1.37
C ALA A 227 12.91 -5.34 0.00
N ASP A 228 14.08 -4.95 -0.52
CA ASP A 228 14.62 -5.47 -1.77
C ASP A 228 14.94 -6.97 -1.68
N LEU A 229 15.56 -7.39 -0.58
CA LEU A 229 15.83 -8.81 -0.32
C LEU A 229 14.55 -9.64 -0.20
N LEU A 230 13.47 -9.09 0.36
CA LEU A 230 12.16 -9.75 0.42
C LEU A 230 11.54 -9.94 -0.97
N GLN A 231 11.80 -9.03 -1.90
CA GLN A 231 11.34 -9.10 -3.29
C GLN A 231 12.24 -10.00 -4.18
N SER A 232 13.44 -10.35 -3.71
CA SER A 232 14.39 -11.18 -4.46
C SER A 232 13.91 -12.62 -4.69
N GLU A 233 14.34 -13.23 -5.81
CA GLU A 233 13.97 -14.62 -6.15
C GLU A 233 14.45 -15.65 -5.13
N LYS A 234 15.56 -15.37 -4.45
CA LYS A 234 16.25 -16.27 -3.53
C LYS A 234 16.47 -15.59 -2.16
N ALA A 235 15.40 -15.09 -1.56
CA ALA A 235 15.47 -14.49 -0.23
C ALA A 235 15.98 -15.52 0.81
N PRO A 236 17.12 -15.25 1.49
CA PRO A 236 17.65 -16.12 2.53
C PRO A 236 16.65 -16.30 3.67
N ALA A 237 16.58 -17.51 4.26
CA ALA A 237 15.67 -17.78 5.37
C ALA A 237 15.97 -16.88 6.59
N THR A 238 17.24 -16.52 6.79
CA THR A 238 17.70 -15.58 7.81
C THR A 238 17.05 -14.21 7.68
N ILE A 239 16.91 -13.68 6.45
CA ILE A 239 16.26 -12.39 6.20
C ILE A 239 14.78 -12.45 6.56
N LEU A 240 14.09 -13.53 6.17
CA LEU A 240 12.69 -13.71 6.54
C LEU A 240 12.51 -13.77 8.06
N SER A 241 13.43 -14.45 8.76
CA SER A 241 13.46 -14.45 10.23
C SER A 241 13.65 -13.04 10.78
N ILE A 242 14.60 -12.26 10.27
CA ILE A 242 14.83 -10.88 10.71
C ILE A 242 13.56 -10.04 10.51
N ILE A 243 12.99 -10.03 9.31
CA ILE A 243 11.75 -9.30 8.98
C ILE A 243 10.61 -9.70 9.93
N SER A 244 10.46 -10.99 10.23
CA SER A 244 9.41 -11.46 11.15
C SER A 244 9.56 -10.98 12.59
N HIS A 245 10.79 -10.72 13.06
CA HIS A 245 11.06 -10.32 14.44
C HIS A 245 11.12 -8.80 14.65
N ARG A 246 11.27 -8.02 13.58
CA ARG A 246 11.31 -6.56 13.67
C ARG A 246 9.96 -6.01 14.15
N THR A 247 10.03 -4.97 14.98
CA THR A 247 8.86 -4.32 15.58
C THR A 247 8.85 -2.81 15.44
N ASP A 248 9.82 -2.23 14.75
CA ASP A 248 9.92 -0.79 14.57
C ASP A 248 8.87 -0.25 13.60
N ARG A 249 8.22 0.86 13.99
CA ARG A 249 7.06 1.42 13.28
C ARG A 249 7.41 1.87 11.86
N GLU A 250 8.57 2.51 11.69
CA GLU A 250 9.02 3.01 10.39
C GLU A 250 9.22 1.87 9.39
N PHE A 251 9.89 0.79 9.80
CA PHE A 251 10.02 -0.41 8.98
C PHE A 251 8.67 -1.08 8.68
N ILE A 252 7.76 -1.16 9.65
CA ILE A 252 6.44 -1.74 9.42
C ILE A 252 5.69 -0.93 8.36
N CYS A 253 5.61 0.39 8.49
CA CYS A 253 4.98 1.25 7.48
C CYS A 253 5.64 1.09 6.10
N GLN A 254 6.97 0.99 6.05
CA GLN A 254 7.67 0.74 4.79
C GLN A 254 7.35 -0.64 4.18
N LEU A 255 7.32 -1.70 5.00
CA LEU A 255 6.94 -3.04 4.58
C LEU A 255 5.50 -3.06 4.02
N LEU A 256 4.58 -2.36 4.69
CA LEU A 256 3.20 -2.20 4.24
C LEU A 256 3.13 -1.44 2.92
N GLY A 257 3.93 -0.38 2.75
CA GLY A 257 4.02 0.40 1.51
C GLY A 257 4.44 -0.40 0.27
N LEU A 258 5.04 -1.59 0.43
CA LEU A 258 5.33 -2.49 -0.70
C LEU A 258 4.06 -3.00 -1.41
N PHE A 259 2.90 -2.90 -0.78
CA PHE A 259 1.62 -3.30 -1.38
C PHE A 259 1.05 -2.24 -2.34
N ASP A 260 1.63 -1.05 -2.41
CA ASP A 260 1.27 -0.03 -3.40
C ASP A 260 1.85 -0.36 -4.80
N GLN A 261 2.82 -1.27 -4.86
CA GLN A 261 3.52 -1.66 -6.07
C GLN A 261 3.01 -2.98 -6.64
N GLU A 262 3.27 -3.24 -7.92
CA GLU A 262 2.93 -4.52 -8.54
C GLU A 262 3.68 -5.68 -7.87
N ARG A 263 2.93 -6.66 -7.37
CA ARG A 263 3.50 -7.80 -6.63
C ARG A 263 4.22 -8.76 -7.57
N THR A 264 5.53 -8.92 -7.38
CA THR A 264 6.30 -9.95 -8.08
C THR A 264 5.96 -11.36 -7.58
N ALA A 265 6.14 -12.37 -8.44
CA ALA A 265 5.95 -13.77 -8.05
C ALA A 265 6.95 -14.22 -6.97
N ALA A 266 8.14 -13.63 -6.94
CA ALA A 266 9.13 -13.84 -5.89
C ALA A 266 8.65 -13.31 -4.54
N PHE A 267 8.17 -12.05 -4.50
CA PHE A 267 7.60 -11.43 -3.31
C PHE A 267 6.47 -12.26 -2.71
N SER A 268 5.50 -12.69 -3.55
CA SER A 268 4.37 -13.51 -3.08
C SER A 268 4.81 -14.87 -2.52
N ARG A 269 5.84 -15.52 -3.09
CA ARG A 269 6.40 -16.77 -2.54
C ARG A 269 7.09 -16.55 -1.20
N ASN A 270 7.80 -15.43 -1.04
CA ASN A 270 8.50 -15.10 0.20
C ASN A 270 7.55 -14.71 1.33
N LEU A 271 6.48 -13.97 1.04
CA LEU A 271 5.42 -13.67 2.02
C LEU A 271 4.78 -14.95 2.59
N LYS A 272 4.51 -15.96 1.74
CA LYS A 272 4.00 -17.26 2.19
C LYS A 272 4.96 -18.02 3.11
N ARG A 273 6.26 -17.70 3.08
CA ARG A 273 7.28 -18.29 3.97
C ARG A 273 7.34 -17.57 5.33
N LEU A 274 6.82 -16.35 5.44
CA LEU A 274 6.71 -15.60 6.70
C LEU A 274 5.51 -16.14 7.51
N ARG A 275 5.78 -16.82 8.61
CA ARG A 275 4.76 -17.51 9.43
C ARG A 275 4.35 -16.75 10.69
N SER A 276 5.02 -15.65 10.99
CA SER A 276 4.76 -14.84 12.17
C SER A 276 5.25 -13.42 11.95
N PHE A 277 4.66 -12.47 12.66
CA PHE A 277 5.15 -11.11 12.80
C PHE A 277 5.12 -10.73 14.28
N SER A 278 6.28 -10.45 14.86
CA SER A 278 6.39 -10.14 16.30
C SER A 278 5.61 -8.89 16.69
N TRP A 279 5.47 -7.93 15.78
CA TRP A 279 4.78 -6.67 16.02
C TRP A 279 3.26 -6.82 16.18
N LEU A 280 2.64 -7.88 15.66
CA LEU A 280 1.21 -8.16 15.88
C LEU A 280 0.88 -8.43 17.35
N ASN A 281 1.85 -8.96 18.10
CA ASN A 281 1.69 -9.24 19.53
C ASN A 281 2.19 -8.08 20.42
N ALA A 282 2.76 -7.04 19.81
CA ALA A 282 3.35 -5.93 20.56
C ALA A 282 2.24 -4.93 20.94
N PRO A 283 2.03 -4.63 22.23
CA PRO A 283 0.97 -3.72 22.66
C PRO A 283 1.16 -2.29 22.14
N THR A 284 2.37 -1.92 21.73
CA THR A 284 2.73 -0.62 21.15
C THR A 284 2.35 -0.48 19.67
N HIS A 285 2.09 -1.58 18.95
CA HIS A 285 1.82 -1.61 17.51
C HIS A 285 0.45 -2.22 17.21
N ARG A 286 -0.56 -1.77 17.95
CA ARG A 286 -1.96 -2.07 17.64
C ARG A 286 -2.30 -1.63 16.23
N LEU A 287 -2.94 -2.51 15.47
CA LEU A 287 -3.33 -2.25 14.09
C LEU A 287 -4.26 -1.04 13.98
N SER A 288 -5.14 -0.87 14.96
CA SER A 288 -6.01 0.30 15.10
C SER A 288 -5.28 1.65 15.22
N GLY A 289 -4.00 1.65 15.61
CA GLY A 289 -3.18 2.87 15.74
C GLY A 289 -2.44 3.28 14.46
N PHE A 290 -2.57 2.52 13.37
CA PHE A 290 -2.03 2.87 12.06
C PHE A 290 -3.01 3.75 11.27
N GLU A 291 -2.50 4.47 10.27
CA GLU A 291 -3.35 5.24 9.35
C GLU A 291 -4.24 4.30 8.54
N GLU A 292 -5.37 4.81 8.05
CA GLU A 292 -6.38 4.02 7.34
C GLU A 292 -5.80 3.22 6.15
N GLN A 293 -4.88 3.80 5.38
CA GLN A 293 -4.21 3.10 4.28
C GLN A 293 -3.28 1.98 4.76
N ASP A 294 -2.61 2.17 5.88
CA ASP A 294 -1.72 1.15 6.45
C ASP A 294 -2.53 -0.01 7.07
N GLN A 295 -3.70 0.26 7.62
CA GLN A 295 -4.64 -0.80 8.05
C GLN A 295 -5.08 -1.67 6.88
N LEU A 296 -5.40 -1.07 5.73
CA LEU A 296 -5.72 -1.79 4.49
C LEU A 296 -4.56 -2.70 4.06
N ARG A 297 -3.36 -2.13 3.97
CA ARG A 297 -2.13 -2.86 3.59
C ARG A 297 -1.80 -3.97 4.57
N ALA A 298 -2.07 -3.77 5.87
CA ALA A 298 -1.83 -4.78 6.89
C ALA A 298 -2.73 -6.01 6.69
N VAL A 299 -4.01 -5.81 6.37
CA VAL A 299 -4.91 -6.92 6.01
C VAL A 299 -4.40 -7.66 4.79
N GLN A 300 -3.96 -6.95 3.74
CA GLN A 300 -3.40 -7.56 2.54
C GLN A 300 -2.12 -8.35 2.81
N LEU A 301 -1.23 -7.83 3.67
CA LEU A 301 -0.03 -8.52 4.14
C LEU A 301 -0.39 -9.80 4.87
N LEU A 302 -1.35 -9.74 5.81
CA LEU A 302 -1.81 -10.90 6.57
C LEU A 302 -2.39 -11.97 5.64
N SER A 303 -3.27 -11.61 4.71
CA SER A 303 -3.84 -12.55 3.74
C SER A 303 -2.76 -13.20 2.85
N ALA A 304 -1.78 -12.42 2.38
CA ALA A 304 -0.70 -12.92 1.53
C ALA A 304 0.39 -13.72 2.29
N SER A 305 0.48 -13.56 3.61
CA SER A 305 1.49 -14.20 4.45
C SER A 305 1.15 -15.66 4.82
N GLY A 306 2.17 -16.39 5.26
CA GLY A 306 2.04 -17.74 5.83
C GLY A 306 1.69 -17.78 7.32
N VAL A 307 1.22 -16.68 7.90
CA VAL A 307 0.78 -16.60 9.31
C VAL A 307 -0.38 -17.58 9.56
N SER A 308 -0.49 -18.13 10.77
CA SER A 308 -1.59 -19.03 11.14
C SER A 308 -2.94 -18.33 11.06
N SER A 309 -3.99 -19.08 10.71
CA SER A 309 -5.35 -18.55 10.65
C SER A 309 -5.79 -17.91 11.97
N ASP A 310 -5.44 -18.50 13.12
CA ASP A 310 -5.80 -17.94 14.43
C ASP A 310 -5.21 -16.54 14.63
N THR A 311 -3.91 -16.35 14.36
CA THR A 311 -3.27 -15.04 14.49
C THR A 311 -3.79 -14.03 13.46
N LYS A 312 -4.15 -14.47 12.25
CA LYS A 312 -4.81 -13.59 11.28
C LYS A 312 -6.17 -13.15 11.78
N LEU A 313 -6.95 -14.07 12.36
CA LEU A 313 -8.29 -13.79 12.87
C LEU A 313 -8.24 -12.82 14.06
N ASP A 314 -7.32 -13.00 15.01
CA ASP A 314 -7.11 -12.08 16.13
C ASP A 314 -6.78 -10.64 15.66
N ALA A 315 -5.90 -10.54 14.66
CA ALA A 315 -5.52 -9.26 14.06
C ALA A 315 -6.67 -8.59 13.28
N ILE A 316 -7.45 -9.39 12.54
CA ILE A 316 -8.63 -8.93 11.80
C ILE A 316 -9.73 -8.49 12.78
N GLU A 317 -9.95 -9.23 13.87
CA GLU A 317 -10.90 -8.85 14.93
C GLU A 317 -10.56 -7.48 15.53
N GLU A 318 -9.28 -7.23 15.86
CA GLU A 318 -8.86 -5.92 16.37
C GLU A 318 -9.27 -4.78 15.43
N LEU A 319 -9.05 -4.97 14.12
CA LEU A 319 -9.40 -4.01 13.09
C LEU A 319 -10.91 -3.87 12.91
N VAL A 320 -11.68 -4.97 12.88
CA VAL A 320 -13.14 -4.92 12.76
C VAL A 320 -13.78 -4.15 13.93
N ILE A 321 -13.20 -4.23 15.12
CA ILE A 321 -13.75 -3.55 16.31
C ILE A 321 -13.26 -2.10 16.43
N ASN A 322 -11.97 -1.84 16.20
CA ASN A 322 -11.33 -0.55 16.56
C ASN A 322 -10.67 0.19 15.39
N GLY A 323 -10.70 -0.37 14.17
CA GLY A 323 -10.06 0.24 13.00
C GLY A 323 -10.81 1.47 12.47
N GLU A 324 -10.17 2.16 11.53
CA GLU A 324 -10.78 3.22 10.74
C GLU A 324 -11.77 2.64 9.72
N PRO A 325 -12.79 3.38 9.26
CA PRO A 325 -13.86 2.84 8.42
C PRO A 325 -13.40 1.97 7.25
N ALA A 326 -12.38 2.35 6.47
CA ALA A 326 -11.94 1.54 5.33
C ALA A 326 -11.11 0.33 5.78
N GLY A 327 -10.33 0.48 6.85
CA GLY A 327 -9.64 -0.62 7.52
C GLY A 327 -10.62 -1.67 8.04
N ARG A 328 -11.70 -1.25 8.71
CA ARG A 328 -12.78 -2.13 9.18
C ARG A 328 -13.46 -2.87 8.03
N ALA A 329 -13.78 -2.17 6.95
CA ALA A 329 -14.45 -2.78 5.79
C ALA A 329 -13.58 -3.85 5.14
N THR A 330 -12.27 -3.59 5.00
CA THR A 330 -11.33 -4.56 4.43
C THR A 330 -11.10 -5.74 5.36
N ALA A 331 -10.97 -5.48 6.66
CA ALA A 331 -10.90 -6.53 7.67
C ALA A 331 -12.18 -7.40 7.63
N CYS A 332 -13.36 -6.78 7.47
CA CYS A 332 -14.61 -7.50 7.25
C CYS A 332 -14.56 -8.35 5.99
N ASP A 333 -14.16 -7.82 4.84
CA ASP A 333 -14.02 -8.61 3.60
C ASP A 333 -13.07 -9.81 3.79
N ALA A 334 -11.96 -9.62 4.52
CA ALA A 334 -11.02 -10.70 4.83
C ALA A 334 -11.61 -11.80 5.74
N LEU A 335 -12.64 -11.50 6.53
CA LEU A 335 -13.33 -12.51 7.33
C LEU A 335 -13.92 -13.62 6.46
N ALA A 336 -14.19 -13.40 5.16
CA ALA A 336 -14.74 -14.41 4.25
C ALA A 336 -13.89 -15.70 4.16
N GLU A 337 -12.58 -15.60 4.40
CA GLU A 337 -11.66 -16.75 4.45
C GLU A 337 -11.82 -17.58 5.73
N PHE A 338 -12.53 -17.07 6.74
CA PHE A 338 -12.68 -17.66 8.06
C PHE A 338 -14.09 -18.21 8.29
N SER A 339 -14.14 -19.49 8.59
CA SER A 339 -15.35 -20.21 8.99
C SER A 339 -15.42 -20.35 10.51
N GLY A 340 -16.64 -20.42 11.04
CA GLY A 340 -16.89 -20.70 12.46
C GLY A 340 -17.65 -19.60 13.18
N ASP A 341 -18.10 -19.92 14.40
CA ASP A 341 -19.02 -19.08 15.17
C ASP A 341 -18.43 -17.71 15.52
N HIS A 342 -17.11 -17.64 15.77
CA HIS A 342 -16.42 -16.39 16.08
C HIS A 342 -16.46 -15.41 14.89
N ALA A 343 -16.03 -15.84 13.71
CA ALA A 343 -16.09 -15.02 12.49
C ALA A 343 -17.54 -14.65 12.13
N ASN A 344 -18.49 -15.56 12.33
CA ASN A 344 -19.91 -15.30 12.13
C ASN A 344 -20.43 -14.21 13.10
N HIS A 345 -20.01 -14.23 14.36
CA HIS A 345 -20.36 -13.21 15.33
C HIS A 345 -19.83 -11.83 14.94
N LEU A 346 -18.57 -11.74 14.50
CA LEU A 346 -17.97 -10.51 14.02
C LEU A 346 -18.72 -9.92 12.82
N ILE A 347 -19.13 -10.76 11.86
CA ILE A 347 -19.93 -10.32 10.72
C ILE A 347 -21.32 -9.82 11.16
N LEU A 348 -22.01 -10.54 12.04
CA LEU A 348 -23.30 -10.10 12.55
C LEU A 348 -23.20 -8.76 13.30
N GLN A 349 -22.09 -8.50 13.99
CA GLN A 349 -21.82 -7.21 14.60
C GLN A 349 -21.57 -6.13 13.55
N ALA A 350 -20.75 -6.42 12.53
CA ALA A 350 -20.36 -5.48 11.47
C ALA A 350 -21.53 -5.04 10.57
N VAL A 351 -22.59 -5.85 10.44
CA VAL A 351 -23.83 -5.44 9.74
C VAL A 351 -24.49 -4.20 10.37
N TYR A 352 -24.29 -3.99 11.67
CA TYR A 352 -24.81 -2.84 12.40
C TYR A 352 -23.77 -1.72 12.60
N ASP A 353 -22.65 -1.75 11.86
CA ASP A 353 -21.62 -0.71 11.94
C ASP A 353 -22.18 0.67 11.53
N THR A 354 -21.60 1.74 12.06
CA THR A 354 -21.97 3.12 11.71
C THR A 354 -21.56 3.52 10.29
N ALA A 355 -20.50 2.92 9.76
CA ALA A 355 -19.94 3.18 8.44
C ALA A 355 -20.63 2.28 7.39
N PRO A 356 -21.26 2.84 6.35
CA PRO A 356 -22.03 2.04 5.40
C PRO A 356 -21.17 1.04 4.61
N GLN A 357 -19.89 1.35 4.40
CA GLN A 357 -18.96 0.46 3.68
C GLN A 357 -18.63 -0.81 4.46
N VAL A 358 -18.63 -0.72 5.79
CA VAL A 358 -18.45 -1.88 6.69
C VAL A 358 -19.71 -2.74 6.68
N GLN A 359 -20.89 -2.10 6.76
CA GLN A 359 -22.18 -2.79 6.61
C GLN A 359 -22.24 -3.53 5.26
N ALA A 360 -21.85 -2.86 4.18
CA ALA A 360 -21.81 -3.43 2.83
C ALA A 360 -20.87 -4.63 2.74
N ALA A 361 -19.66 -4.56 3.32
CA ALA A 361 -18.71 -5.67 3.38
C ALA A 361 -19.25 -6.88 4.16
N ALA A 362 -19.86 -6.64 5.32
CA ALA A 362 -20.46 -7.68 6.13
C ALA A 362 -21.66 -8.34 5.43
N THR A 363 -22.50 -7.52 4.77
CA THR A 363 -23.73 -7.95 4.09
C THR A 363 -23.45 -8.98 2.98
N ARG A 364 -22.41 -8.77 2.17
CA ARG A 364 -22.04 -9.68 1.07
C ARG A 364 -21.80 -11.12 1.53
N GLN A 365 -21.38 -11.30 2.78
CA GLN A 365 -20.99 -12.61 3.31
C GLN A 365 -22.14 -13.35 4.02
N LEU A 366 -23.25 -12.67 4.36
CA LEU A 366 -24.29 -13.26 5.21
C LEU A 366 -24.90 -14.53 4.60
N ARG A 367 -25.17 -14.50 3.29
CA ARG A 367 -25.79 -15.63 2.58
C ARG A 367 -24.87 -16.84 2.53
N ASP A 368 -23.61 -16.63 2.13
CA ASP A 368 -22.61 -17.69 1.94
C ASP A 368 -22.18 -18.35 3.25
N ARG A 369 -22.31 -17.64 4.38
CA ARG A 369 -22.00 -18.19 5.71
C ARG A 369 -23.08 -19.12 6.28
N HIS A 370 -24.27 -19.17 5.67
CA HIS A 370 -25.39 -20.01 6.11
C HIS A 370 -25.78 -19.80 7.59
N ILE A 371 -25.64 -18.57 8.10
CA ILE A 371 -25.98 -18.24 9.49
C ILE A 371 -27.52 -18.27 9.63
N PRO A 372 -28.08 -19.02 10.61
CA PRO A 372 -29.52 -19.06 10.82
C PRO A 372 -30.10 -17.67 11.10
N GLY A 373 -31.22 -17.34 10.47
CA GLY A 373 -31.93 -16.07 10.69
C GLY A 373 -31.38 -14.87 9.92
N THR A 374 -30.45 -15.05 8.98
CA THR A 374 -29.93 -13.95 8.14
C THR A 374 -30.83 -13.54 6.99
N MET A 375 -31.78 -14.38 6.56
CA MET A 375 -32.70 -14.03 5.46
C MET A 375 -33.59 -12.80 5.75
N PRO A 376 -34.26 -12.69 6.92
CA PRO A 376 -34.96 -11.46 7.30
C PRO A 376 -34.02 -10.25 7.32
N LEU A 377 -32.80 -10.41 7.85
CA LEU A 377 -31.81 -9.34 7.91
C LEU A 377 -31.40 -8.87 6.50
N LEU A 378 -31.10 -9.78 5.57
CA LEU A 378 -30.81 -9.45 4.17
C LEU A 378 -31.99 -8.74 3.49
N SER A 379 -33.21 -9.18 3.79
CA SER A 379 -34.43 -8.50 3.32
C SER A 379 -34.51 -7.07 3.86
N ASP A 380 -34.22 -6.82 5.13
CA ASP A 380 -34.25 -5.46 5.70
C ASP A 380 -33.15 -4.57 5.10
N LEU A 381 -31.99 -5.14 4.77
CA LEU A 381 -30.85 -4.42 4.18
C LEU A 381 -31.10 -3.97 2.73
N LEU A 382 -32.00 -4.63 1.99
CA LEU A 382 -32.47 -4.16 0.67
C LEU A 382 -33.15 -2.79 0.75
N ASP A 383 -33.69 -2.42 1.91
CA ASP A 383 -34.36 -1.14 2.15
C ASP A 383 -33.46 -0.13 2.87
N SER A 384 -32.16 -0.43 3.00
CA SER A 384 -31.19 0.48 3.63
C SER A 384 -31.18 1.85 2.95
N LYS A 385 -30.96 2.92 3.72
CA LYS A 385 -30.82 4.28 3.18
C LYS A 385 -29.56 4.45 2.30
N HIS A 386 -28.58 3.58 2.45
CA HIS A 386 -27.29 3.64 1.75
C HIS A 386 -27.31 2.71 0.53
N GLU A 387 -27.03 3.25 -0.66
CA GLU A 387 -27.04 2.47 -1.91
C GLU A 387 -26.02 1.32 -1.86
N GLU A 388 -24.81 1.55 -1.37
CA GLU A 388 -23.79 0.50 -1.29
C GLU A 388 -24.21 -0.72 -0.46
N VAL A 389 -25.01 -0.51 0.59
CA VAL A 389 -25.55 -1.60 1.42
C VAL A 389 -26.66 -2.34 0.67
N ARG A 390 -27.52 -1.61 -0.06
CA ARG A 390 -28.55 -2.22 -0.92
C ARG A 390 -27.91 -3.06 -2.02
N CYS A 391 -26.90 -2.54 -2.71
CA CYS A 391 -26.15 -3.28 -3.71
C CYS A 391 -25.56 -4.57 -3.14
N SER A 392 -24.87 -4.50 -2.00
CA SER A 392 -24.35 -5.69 -1.33
C SER A 392 -25.43 -6.71 -0.94
N ALA A 393 -26.62 -6.25 -0.52
CA ALA A 393 -27.75 -7.13 -0.20
C ALA A 393 -28.30 -7.81 -1.47
N ARG A 394 -28.39 -7.09 -2.60
CA ARG A 394 -28.76 -7.67 -3.90
C ARG A 394 -27.73 -8.69 -4.37
N GLU A 395 -26.43 -8.38 -4.24
CA GLU A 395 -25.33 -9.31 -4.57
C GLU A 395 -25.43 -10.60 -3.74
N ALA A 396 -25.64 -10.48 -2.41
CA ALA A 396 -25.80 -11.63 -1.53
C ALA A 396 -27.06 -12.46 -1.84
N LEU A 397 -28.06 -11.86 -2.49
CA LEU A 397 -29.32 -12.49 -2.87
C LEU A 397 -29.40 -12.78 -4.38
N ALA A 398 -28.30 -12.75 -5.12
CA ALA A 398 -28.29 -12.86 -6.59
C ALA A 398 -28.92 -14.17 -7.13
N GLU A 399 -29.10 -15.20 -6.29
CA GLU A 399 -29.85 -16.41 -6.65
C GLU A 399 -31.33 -16.14 -6.94
N PHE A 400 -31.90 -15.08 -6.35
CA PHE A 400 -33.27 -14.59 -6.57
C PHE A 400 -33.35 -13.68 -7.79
N SER A 401 -32.84 -14.16 -8.93
CA SER A 401 -32.98 -13.51 -10.21
C SER A 401 -34.27 -13.89 -10.92
N PHE A 402 -34.75 -13.01 -11.80
CA PHE A 402 -35.93 -13.25 -12.62
C PHE A 402 -35.74 -14.48 -13.52
N GLU A 403 -34.53 -14.69 -14.06
CA GLU A 403 -34.21 -15.87 -14.86
C GLU A 403 -34.45 -17.18 -14.09
N ASN A 404 -33.95 -17.26 -12.85
CA ASN A 404 -34.12 -18.43 -12.00
C ASN A 404 -35.57 -18.63 -11.57
N PHE A 405 -36.26 -17.54 -11.26
CA PHE A 405 -37.68 -17.57 -10.91
C PHE A 405 -38.52 -18.13 -12.05
N VAL A 406 -38.33 -17.63 -13.28
CA VAL A 406 -39.05 -18.09 -14.47
C VAL A 406 -38.76 -19.57 -14.79
N LYS A 407 -37.51 -20.03 -14.61
CA LYS A 407 -37.15 -21.45 -14.82
C LYS A 407 -37.86 -22.40 -13.86
N THR A 408 -38.07 -21.98 -12.62
CA THR A 408 -38.62 -22.82 -11.54
C THR A 408 -40.11 -22.60 -11.30
N TYR A 409 -40.69 -21.53 -11.85
CA TYR A 409 -42.05 -21.05 -11.63
C TYR A 409 -43.14 -22.13 -11.65
N ASP A 410 -43.12 -23.00 -12.67
CA ASP A 410 -44.15 -24.02 -12.88
C ASP A 410 -44.15 -25.09 -11.77
N GLY A 411 -43.02 -25.28 -11.07
CA GLY A 411 -42.87 -26.21 -9.95
C GLY A 411 -43.13 -25.61 -8.56
N LEU A 412 -43.28 -24.29 -8.46
CA LEU A 412 -43.52 -23.60 -7.19
C LEU A 412 -45.01 -23.64 -6.81
N SER A 413 -45.29 -23.74 -5.51
CA SER A 413 -46.64 -23.48 -4.97
C SER A 413 -47.02 -22.01 -5.12
N GLU A 414 -48.31 -21.69 -5.01
CA GLU A 414 -48.80 -20.30 -5.09
C GLU A 414 -48.14 -19.38 -4.05
N GLU A 415 -48.03 -19.84 -2.80
CA GLU A 415 -47.34 -19.11 -1.72
C GLU A 415 -45.84 -18.91 -2.02
N ALA A 416 -45.18 -19.93 -2.56
CA ALA A 416 -43.77 -19.85 -2.94
C ALA A 416 -43.55 -18.90 -4.14
N ARG A 417 -44.49 -18.85 -5.09
CA ARG A 417 -44.47 -17.89 -6.21
C ARG A 417 -44.53 -16.47 -5.68
N GLN A 418 -45.48 -16.17 -4.80
CA GLN A 418 -45.64 -14.81 -4.26
C GLN A 418 -44.40 -14.36 -3.48
N THR A 419 -43.92 -15.19 -2.56
CA THR A 419 -42.77 -14.87 -1.71
C THR A 419 -41.48 -14.70 -2.52
N THR A 420 -41.20 -15.63 -3.45
CA THR A 420 -40.03 -15.55 -4.33
C THR A 420 -40.14 -14.38 -5.29
N GLY A 421 -41.33 -14.15 -5.86
CA GLY A 421 -41.60 -13.07 -6.78
C GLY A 421 -41.38 -11.69 -6.16
N ASN A 422 -41.91 -11.46 -4.96
CA ASN A 422 -41.69 -10.21 -4.22
C ASN A 422 -40.21 -9.96 -3.92
N LEU A 423 -39.44 -11.03 -3.67
CA LEU A 423 -38.00 -10.90 -3.44
C LEU A 423 -37.25 -10.57 -4.73
N VAL A 424 -37.60 -11.23 -5.85
CA VAL A 424 -37.04 -10.94 -7.18
C VAL A 424 -37.25 -9.48 -7.56
N GLN A 425 -38.43 -8.90 -7.31
CA GLN A 425 -38.69 -7.47 -7.59
C GLN A 425 -37.75 -6.51 -6.86
N ARG A 426 -37.26 -6.90 -5.68
CA ARG A 426 -36.40 -6.07 -4.83
C ARG A 426 -34.92 -6.32 -5.11
N VAL A 427 -34.58 -7.51 -5.60
CA VAL A 427 -33.20 -7.97 -5.83
C VAL A 427 -32.75 -7.73 -7.26
N ASP A 428 -33.54 -8.12 -8.25
CA ASP A 428 -33.18 -8.10 -9.65
C ASP A 428 -33.74 -6.84 -10.32
N GLU A 429 -32.87 -5.89 -10.66
CA GLU A 429 -33.26 -4.63 -11.30
C GLU A 429 -33.71 -4.82 -12.76
N GLU A 430 -33.32 -5.92 -13.40
CA GLU A 430 -33.62 -6.23 -14.81
C GLU A 430 -34.91 -7.06 -14.98
N TYR A 431 -35.63 -7.33 -13.89
CA TYR A 431 -36.82 -8.18 -13.93
C TYR A 431 -37.91 -7.66 -14.89
N LEU A 432 -38.13 -6.34 -14.97
CA LEU A 432 -39.14 -5.74 -15.86
C LEU A 432 -38.79 -5.88 -17.34
N PRO A 433 -37.58 -5.48 -17.80
CA PRO A 433 -37.12 -5.77 -19.15
C PRO A 433 -37.25 -7.25 -19.53
N MET A 434 -36.80 -8.16 -18.66
CA MET A 434 -36.85 -9.61 -18.93
C MET A 434 -38.29 -10.14 -18.98
N LEU A 435 -39.18 -9.63 -18.13
CA LEU A 435 -40.61 -9.94 -18.19
C LEU A 435 -41.23 -9.47 -19.52
N LYS A 436 -40.82 -8.30 -20.02
CA LYS A 436 -41.26 -7.78 -21.32
C LYS A 436 -40.84 -8.68 -22.48
N GLU A 437 -39.65 -9.27 -22.42
CA GLU A 437 -39.19 -10.26 -23.40
C GLU A 437 -40.05 -11.53 -23.38
N GLU A 438 -40.42 -12.03 -22.19
CA GLU A 438 -41.27 -13.23 -22.05
C GLU A 438 -42.64 -13.07 -22.76
N PHE A 439 -43.23 -11.87 -22.77
CA PHE A 439 -44.48 -11.60 -23.50
C PHE A 439 -44.35 -11.75 -25.02
N THR A 440 -43.15 -11.56 -25.58
CA THR A 440 -42.90 -11.68 -27.03
C THR A 440 -42.36 -13.06 -27.44
N SER A 441 -42.23 -13.97 -26.47
CA SER A 441 -41.68 -15.31 -26.69
C SER A 441 -42.49 -16.12 -27.70
N PRO A 442 -41.85 -16.91 -28.60
CA PRO A 442 -42.57 -17.72 -29.57
C PRO A 442 -43.47 -18.79 -28.93
N GLY A 443 -43.14 -19.24 -27.72
CA GLY A 443 -43.90 -20.27 -27.01
C GLY A 443 -45.14 -19.73 -26.30
N VAL A 444 -46.32 -20.29 -26.61
CA VAL A 444 -47.61 -19.93 -25.97
C VAL A 444 -47.54 -20.03 -24.44
N LYS A 445 -46.96 -21.11 -23.91
CA LYS A 445 -46.82 -21.31 -22.45
C LYS A 445 -45.99 -20.21 -21.78
N ARG A 446 -44.94 -19.70 -22.45
CA ARG A 446 -44.09 -18.62 -21.91
C ARG A 446 -44.87 -17.30 -21.82
N ARG A 447 -45.65 -16.98 -22.85
CA ARG A 447 -46.52 -15.78 -22.85
C ARG A 447 -47.59 -15.85 -21.77
N LEU A 448 -48.25 -17.01 -21.60
CA LEU A 448 -49.23 -17.21 -20.52
C LEU A 448 -48.59 -17.05 -19.14
N ARG A 449 -47.43 -17.68 -18.92
CA ARG A 449 -46.67 -17.51 -17.69
C ARG A 449 -46.25 -16.07 -17.43
N ALA A 450 -45.90 -15.30 -18.47
CA ALA A 450 -45.60 -13.88 -18.33
C ALA A 450 -46.81 -13.07 -17.84
N ILE A 451 -48.01 -13.38 -18.35
CA ILE A 451 -49.27 -12.76 -17.88
C ILE A 451 -49.51 -13.12 -16.40
N GLU A 452 -49.35 -14.40 -16.04
CA GLU A 452 -49.50 -14.85 -14.65
C GLU A 452 -48.50 -14.17 -13.71
N ILE A 453 -47.22 -14.10 -14.09
CA ILE A 453 -46.18 -13.42 -13.31
C ILE A 453 -46.49 -11.93 -13.17
N ALA A 454 -46.93 -11.26 -14.24
CA ALA A 454 -47.26 -9.83 -14.18
C ALA A 454 -48.41 -9.53 -13.22
N LEU A 455 -49.39 -10.43 -13.14
CA LEU A 455 -50.49 -10.34 -12.19
C LEU A 455 -50.03 -10.61 -10.75
N LEU A 456 -49.28 -11.69 -10.54
CA LEU A 456 -48.74 -12.08 -9.24
C LEU A 456 -47.85 -10.99 -8.62
N LEU A 457 -47.03 -10.35 -9.44
CA LEU A 457 -46.11 -9.29 -9.04
C LEU A 457 -46.78 -7.91 -8.99
N GLU A 458 -48.06 -7.80 -9.34
CA GLU A 458 -48.81 -6.54 -9.40
C GLU A 458 -48.16 -5.46 -10.30
N VAL A 459 -47.43 -5.88 -11.35
CA VAL A 459 -46.71 -4.98 -12.26
C VAL A 459 -47.45 -4.71 -13.58
N VAL A 460 -48.73 -5.08 -13.66
CA VAL A 460 -49.60 -4.79 -14.81
C VAL A 460 -49.44 -3.35 -15.32
N PRO A 461 -49.42 -2.29 -14.48
CA PRO A 461 -49.26 -0.91 -14.94
C PRO A 461 -48.00 -0.65 -15.79
N PHE A 462 -46.93 -1.42 -15.56
CA PHE A 462 -45.64 -1.25 -16.23
C PHE A 462 -45.51 -2.07 -17.53
N VAL A 463 -46.46 -2.97 -17.78
CA VAL A 463 -46.49 -3.90 -18.92
C VAL A 463 -47.81 -3.84 -19.71
N VAL A 464 -48.60 -2.78 -19.52
CA VAL A 464 -49.91 -2.59 -20.17
C VAL A 464 -49.81 -2.70 -21.70
N ASP A 465 -48.83 -2.03 -22.31
CA ASP A 465 -48.64 -2.05 -23.76
C ASP A 465 -48.36 -3.47 -24.28
N ASN A 466 -47.59 -4.26 -23.53
CA ASN A 466 -47.32 -5.66 -23.85
C ASN A 466 -48.61 -6.49 -23.78
N LEU A 467 -49.45 -6.28 -22.76
CA LEU A 467 -50.74 -6.96 -22.61
C LEU A 467 -51.74 -6.55 -23.70
N ILE A 468 -51.79 -5.27 -24.08
CA ILE A 468 -52.61 -4.77 -25.20
C ILE A 468 -52.16 -5.44 -26.51
N ALA A 469 -50.86 -5.53 -26.77
CA ALA A 469 -50.35 -6.22 -27.95
C ALA A 469 -50.81 -7.68 -28.01
N LEU A 470 -50.86 -8.36 -26.85
CA LEU A 470 -51.33 -9.75 -26.74
C LEU A 470 -52.84 -9.92 -26.97
N LEU A 471 -53.65 -8.86 -26.97
CA LEU A 471 -55.05 -8.94 -27.42
C LEU A 471 -55.18 -9.23 -28.93
N THR A 472 -54.07 -9.17 -29.67
CA THR A 472 -54.02 -9.55 -31.09
C THR A 472 -53.19 -10.83 -31.34
N ASP A 473 -52.83 -11.56 -30.27
CA ASP A 473 -52.04 -12.79 -30.37
C ASP A 473 -52.72 -13.85 -31.27
N ASN A 474 -51.90 -14.65 -31.95
CA ASN A 474 -52.41 -15.73 -32.80
C ASN A 474 -53.24 -16.76 -32.02
N ASP A 475 -52.85 -17.05 -30.78
CA ASP A 475 -53.51 -18.01 -29.90
C ASP A 475 -54.63 -17.35 -29.07
N HIS A 476 -55.85 -17.88 -29.18
CA HIS A 476 -57.01 -17.36 -28.47
C HIS A 476 -56.93 -17.50 -26.94
N ILE A 477 -56.16 -18.45 -26.42
CA ILE A 477 -55.96 -18.63 -24.97
C ILE A 477 -55.15 -17.46 -24.42
N VAL A 478 -54.08 -17.05 -25.13
CA VAL A 478 -53.26 -15.89 -24.77
C VAL A 478 -54.08 -14.60 -24.83
N ARG A 479 -54.87 -14.42 -25.90
CA ARG A 479 -55.79 -13.26 -26.00
C ARG A 479 -56.79 -13.19 -24.85
N THR A 480 -57.32 -14.34 -24.43
CA THR A 480 -58.29 -14.44 -23.30
C THR A 480 -57.61 -14.04 -22.00
N ALA A 481 -56.45 -14.62 -21.69
CA ALA A 481 -55.68 -14.29 -20.48
C ALA A 481 -55.25 -12.81 -20.44
N ALA A 482 -54.85 -12.25 -21.58
CA ALA A 482 -54.50 -10.83 -21.67
C ALA A 482 -55.71 -9.93 -21.39
N ALA A 483 -56.88 -10.26 -21.93
CA ALA A 483 -58.13 -9.53 -21.67
C ALA A 483 -58.54 -9.59 -20.19
N GLU A 484 -58.34 -10.74 -19.53
CA GLU A 484 -58.60 -10.90 -18.09
C GLU A 484 -57.60 -10.13 -17.22
N ALA A 485 -56.32 -10.10 -17.61
CA ALA A 485 -55.28 -9.38 -16.87
C ALA A 485 -55.49 -7.86 -16.90
N LEU A 486 -55.91 -7.33 -18.05
CA LEU A 486 -56.20 -5.91 -18.25
C LEU A 486 -57.42 -5.40 -17.45
N ARG A 487 -58.25 -6.30 -16.90
CA ARG A 487 -59.39 -5.97 -16.04
C ARG A 487 -59.05 -5.10 -14.83
N TYR A 488 -57.81 -5.14 -14.37
CA TYR A 488 -57.38 -4.42 -13.16
C TYR A 488 -56.81 -3.04 -13.46
N TRP A 489 -56.81 -2.60 -14.73
CA TRP A 489 -56.20 -1.33 -15.14
C TRP A 489 -57.10 -0.50 -16.08
N PRO A 490 -58.12 0.21 -15.53
CA PRO A 490 -59.13 0.93 -16.29
C PRO A 490 -58.64 2.28 -16.82
N VAL A 491 -57.71 2.25 -17.78
CA VAL A 491 -57.27 3.45 -18.52
C VAL A 491 -57.92 3.49 -19.92
N PRO A 492 -58.14 4.68 -20.52
CA PRO A 492 -58.84 4.81 -21.80
C PRO A 492 -58.26 3.96 -22.93
N GLU A 493 -56.93 3.82 -22.99
CA GLU A 493 -56.26 2.98 -23.99
C GLU A 493 -56.63 1.49 -23.83
N VAL A 494 -56.68 1.00 -22.59
CA VAL A 494 -57.06 -0.38 -22.27
C VAL A 494 -58.55 -0.60 -22.57
N GLN A 495 -59.41 0.37 -22.25
CA GLN A 495 -60.83 0.29 -22.57
C GLN A 495 -61.05 0.16 -24.08
N ALA A 496 -60.43 1.02 -24.88
CA ALA A 496 -60.53 0.95 -26.34
C ALA A 496 -60.02 -0.38 -26.89
N ALA A 497 -58.92 -0.91 -26.33
CA ALA A 497 -58.37 -2.20 -26.72
C ALA A 497 -59.30 -3.38 -26.37
N LEU A 498 -59.92 -3.35 -25.18
CA LEU A 498 -60.90 -4.34 -24.75
C LEU A 498 -62.22 -4.26 -25.53
N GLU A 499 -62.68 -3.06 -25.90
CA GLU A 499 -63.85 -2.87 -26.78
C GLU A 499 -63.64 -3.50 -28.16
N SER A 500 -62.43 -3.37 -28.70
CA SER A 500 -62.02 -4.09 -29.91
C SER A 500 -62.02 -5.61 -29.69
N ALA A 501 -61.42 -6.09 -28.59
CA ALA A 501 -61.39 -7.52 -28.24
C ALA A 501 -62.78 -8.12 -27.93
N ALA A 502 -63.77 -7.31 -27.53
CA ALA A 502 -65.15 -7.74 -27.35
C ALA A 502 -65.85 -8.18 -28.66
N HIS A 503 -65.22 -7.89 -29.79
CA HIS A 503 -65.61 -8.33 -31.13
C HIS A 503 -64.64 -9.38 -31.71
N ASP A 504 -63.77 -9.99 -30.89
CA ASP A 504 -62.82 -11.03 -31.33
C ASP A 504 -63.53 -12.25 -31.96
N ARG A 505 -62.84 -12.97 -32.83
CA ARG A 505 -63.33 -14.21 -33.46
C ARG A 505 -63.65 -15.33 -32.47
N SER A 506 -63.03 -15.35 -31.30
CA SER A 506 -63.20 -16.35 -30.26
C SER A 506 -64.22 -15.89 -29.22
N ALA A 507 -65.25 -16.72 -28.98
CA ALA A 507 -66.25 -16.45 -27.94
C ALA A 507 -65.63 -16.31 -26.53
N ALA A 508 -64.55 -17.05 -26.23
CA ALA A 508 -63.86 -16.95 -24.94
C ALA A 508 -63.22 -15.56 -24.75
N VAL A 509 -62.59 -15.02 -25.79
CA VAL A 509 -61.97 -13.69 -25.76
C VAL A 509 -63.04 -12.61 -25.66
N GLN A 510 -64.14 -12.72 -26.43
CA GLN A 510 -65.27 -11.80 -26.32
C GLN A 510 -65.83 -11.74 -24.90
N ASN A 511 -66.01 -12.91 -24.27
CA ASN A 511 -66.56 -13.00 -22.91
C ASN A 511 -65.59 -12.41 -21.88
N ALA A 512 -64.29 -12.73 -21.97
CA ALA A 512 -63.27 -12.15 -21.11
C ALA A 512 -63.22 -10.62 -21.24
N ALA A 513 -63.16 -10.10 -22.47
CA ALA A 513 -63.11 -8.66 -22.73
C ALA A 513 -64.37 -7.94 -22.23
N ARG A 514 -65.57 -8.48 -22.48
CA ARG A 514 -66.83 -7.93 -21.95
C ARG A 514 -66.87 -7.98 -20.43
N SER A 515 -66.40 -9.07 -19.82
CA SER A 515 -66.32 -9.18 -18.36
C SER A 515 -65.39 -8.11 -17.79
N SER A 516 -64.20 -7.91 -18.37
CA SER A 516 -63.28 -6.85 -17.96
C SER A 516 -63.89 -5.45 -18.09
N LEU A 517 -64.59 -5.17 -19.20
CA LEU A 517 -65.31 -3.90 -19.39
C LEU A 517 -66.46 -3.69 -18.41
N THR A 518 -67.20 -4.76 -18.03
CA THR A 518 -68.24 -4.63 -17.00
C THR A 518 -67.66 -4.27 -15.64
N VAL A 519 -66.44 -4.73 -15.33
CA VAL A 519 -65.75 -4.32 -14.11
C VAL A 519 -65.35 -2.84 -14.19
N PHE A 520 -64.93 -2.33 -15.35
CA PHE A 520 -64.64 -0.90 -15.53
C PHE A 520 -65.87 -0.03 -15.23
N ALA A 521 -67.04 -0.41 -15.74
CA ALA A 521 -68.31 0.28 -15.49
C ALA A 521 -68.73 0.29 -14.01
N SER A 522 -68.19 -0.63 -13.18
CA SER A 522 -68.43 -0.63 -11.73
C SER A 522 -67.54 0.36 -10.95
N TYR A 523 -66.47 0.87 -11.57
CA TYR A 523 -65.59 1.88 -10.98
C TYR A 523 -66.02 3.32 -11.30
N GLU A 524 -66.89 3.53 -12.29
CA GLU A 524 -67.53 4.83 -12.49
C GLU A 524 -68.56 5.05 -11.37
N PRO A 525 -68.44 6.12 -10.54
CA PRO A 525 -69.48 6.44 -9.59
C PRO A 525 -70.75 6.74 -10.38
N THR A 526 -71.81 6.00 -10.09
CA THR A 526 -73.15 6.26 -10.59
C THR A 526 -73.58 7.66 -10.15
N ASN A 527 -73.40 8.65 -11.03
CA ASN A 527 -74.05 9.95 -10.88
C ASN A 527 -75.55 9.72 -11.03
N SER A 528 -76.20 9.38 -9.92
CA SER A 528 -77.64 9.42 -9.77
C SER A 528 -78.08 10.89 -9.91
N THR A 529 -78.61 11.18 -11.09
CA THR A 529 -79.48 12.33 -11.33
C THR A 529 -80.63 12.32 -10.32
N GLY A 530 -80.55 13.19 -9.32
CA GLY A 530 -81.60 13.35 -8.34
C GLY A 530 -81.16 14.21 -7.16
N PHE A 531 -81.06 15.52 -7.36
CA PHE A 531 -81.75 16.53 -6.55
C PHE A 531 -81.51 17.90 -7.19
N ALA A 532 -82.59 18.44 -7.74
CA ALA A 532 -82.72 19.83 -8.10
C ALA A 532 -82.62 20.71 -6.85
N GLU A 533 -82.07 21.92 -7.06
CA GLU A 533 -82.42 23.19 -6.42
C GLU A 533 -82.95 23.13 -4.99
N VAL A 534 -82.23 23.73 -4.03
CA VAL A 534 -82.68 24.93 -3.29
C VAL A 534 -81.46 25.65 -2.67
N GLN A 535 -81.48 26.96 -2.84
CA GLN A 535 -80.60 28.02 -2.34
C GLN A 535 -80.44 28.03 -0.81
N GLN A 536 -79.24 28.34 -0.29
CA GLN A 536 -78.84 29.67 0.26
C GLN A 536 -77.48 29.58 0.96
#